data_AF-A0AA35LRY5-F1
#
_entry.id   AF-A0AA35LRY5-F1
#
_cell.length_a   1.000
_cell.length_b   1.000
_cell.length_c   1.000
_cell.angle_alpha   90.00
_cell.angle_beta   90.00
_cell.angle_gamma   90.00
#
_symmetry.space_group_name_H-M   'P 1'
#
loop_
_entity.id
_entity.type
_entity.pdbx_description
1 polymer ?
#
loop_
_entity_poly.entity_id
_entity_poly.type
_entity_poly.pdbx_seq_one_letter_code
_entity_poly.pdbx_strand_id
1 'polypeptide(L)'
;MVRIATAASDDDTLDDLALVLRYHMLCYSHQKYTPTYQDERETENAIAEANNTGEANTAVLVDSGSYALITPLSSPKTLKVSRNPRNYWKERFDTSPFDVLGKNDTAEEYKTPNEVIRSIAEGLPDTNPKLSENEVTNGYLYSFRVPGNERFVKIEFTTREVEIRIEDWKKNCNRDPEVLYLTKVVPHAHRVEKLVYAELMEYRVRIYCGRYGKQHIEWFEALEAIVIASLKKWSLWMAGKPYEEKHSEWHLKEKYKKRLHDVGDFLKDLQEVEAAELGKQIS
;
A
#
# COMPACT_ATOMS: atom_id res chain seq x y z
N MET A 1 50.63 24.71 -24.49
CA MET A 1 50.67 24.26 -23.07
C MET A 1 49.24 24.14 -22.59
N VAL A 2 48.66 22.93 -22.65
CA VAL A 2 47.28 22.67 -22.21
C VAL A 2 47.38 21.86 -20.92
N ARG A 3 46.88 22.42 -19.81
CA ARG A 3 46.74 21.70 -18.54
C ARG A 3 45.50 20.82 -18.63
N ILE A 4 45.68 19.52 -18.58
CA ILE A 4 44.60 18.55 -18.37
C ILE A 4 44.34 18.52 -16.87
N ALA A 5 43.16 18.96 -16.44
CA ALA A 5 42.66 18.76 -15.09
C ALA A 5 42.28 17.28 -14.94
N THR A 6 43.02 16.55 -14.11
CA THR A 6 42.62 15.23 -13.63
C THR A 6 41.51 15.43 -12.59
N ALA A 7 40.27 15.18 -12.97
CA ALA A 7 39.20 14.98 -12.01
C ALA A 7 39.50 13.68 -11.26
N ALA A 8 39.73 13.78 -9.94
CA ALA A 8 39.79 12.62 -9.06
C ALA A 8 38.44 11.92 -9.11
N SER A 9 38.41 10.68 -9.61
CA SER A 9 37.27 9.80 -9.40
C SER A 9 37.28 9.37 -7.93
N ASP A 10 36.13 9.46 -7.26
CA ASP A 10 35.93 8.99 -5.88
C ASP A 10 36.05 7.44 -5.83
N ASP A 11 37.29 6.96 -5.86
CA ASP A 11 37.72 5.55 -5.78
C ASP A 11 37.16 4.85 -4.52
N ASP A 12 36.99 5.63 -3.44
CA ASP A 12 36.42 5.22 -2.16
C ASP A 12 35.04 4.56 -2.29
N THR A 13 34.22 4.95 -3.29
CA THR A 13 32.86 4.40 -3.46
C THR A 13 32.84 2.99 -4.06
N LEU A 14 33.79 2.68 -4.95
CA LEU A 14 33.95 1.36 -5.54
C LEU A 14 34.58 0.39 -4.54
N ASP A 15 35.52 0.86 -3.73
CA ASP A 15 36.12 0.09 -2.65
C ASP A 15 35.12 -0.27 -1.56
N ASP A 16 34.24 0.67 -1.17
CA ASP A 16 33.15 0.41 -0.23
C ASP A 16 32.17 -0.63 -0.77
N LEU A 17 31.76 -0.52 -2.04
CA LEU A 17 30.89 -1.49 -2.69
C LEU A 17 31.54 -2.88 -2.76
N ALA A 18 32.83 -2.94 -3.10
CA ALA A 18 33.60 -4.18 -3.11
C ALA A 18 33.69 -4.80 -1.71
N LEU A 19 33.85 -3.99 -0.67
CA LEU A 19 33.89 -4.44 0.73
C LEU A 19 32.54 -5.04 1.17
N VAL A 20 31.43 -4.40 0.80
CA VAL A 20 30.06 -4.86 1.05
C VAL A 20 29.80 -6.18 0.32
N LEU A 21 30.12 -6.24 -0.98
CA LEU A 21 29.97 -7.47 -1.77
C LEU A 21 30.85 -8.60 -1.21
N ARG A 22 32.07 -8.31 -0.78
CA ARG A 22 32.98 -9.31 -0.19
C ARG A 22 32.46 -9.85 1.15
N TYR A 23 31.90 -8.98 1.99
CA TYR A 23 31.31 -9.37 3.27
C TYR A 23 30.07 -10.25 3.07
N HIS A 24 29.21 -9.89 2.11
CA HIS A 24 27.92 -10.56 1.91
C HIS A 24 28.00 -11.78 0.97
N MET A 25 28.82 -11.76 -0.08
CA MET A 25 28.90 -12.88 -1.06
C MET A 25 29.83 -14.03 -0.66
N LEU A 26 30.77 -13.84 0.27
CA LEU A 26 31.76 -14.88 0.64
C LEU A 26 31.47 -15.57 1.98
N CYS A 27 30.33 -15.29 2.60
CA CYS A 27 29.87 -16.01 3.77
C CYS A 27 29.48 -17.44 3.38
N TYR A 28 30.07 -18.45 4.03
CA TYR A 28 29.75 -19.88 3.83
C TYR A 28 28.23 -20.17 3.92
N SER A 29 27.49 -19.37 4.71
CA SER A 29 26.05 -19.46 4.85
C SER A 29 25.29 -19.00 3.58
N HIS A 30 25.77 -17.95 2.90
CA HIS A 30 25.17 -17.41 1.66
C HIS A 30 25.40 -18.29 0.43
N GLN A 31 26.40 -19.16 0.47
CA GLN A 31 26.64 -20.15 -0.58
C GLN A 31 25.84 -21.45 -0.41
N LYS A 32 25.32 -21.72 0.79
CA LYS A 32 24.75 -23.03 1.16
C LYS A 32 23.24 -23.02 1.41
N TYR A 33 22.64 -21.87 1.75
CA TYR A 33 21.22 -21.78 2.11
C TYR A 33 20.49 -20.72 1.27
N THR A 34 19.20 -20.95 1.00
CA THR A 34 18.35 -19.98 0.28
C THR A 34 18.06 -18.76 1.17
N PRO A 35 17.78 -17.57 0.57
CA PRO A 35 17.56 -16.32 1.33
C PRO A 35 16.55 -16.44 2.47
N THR A 36 15.48 -17.20 2.26
CA THR A 36 14.42 -17.43 3.25
C THR A 36 14.88 -18.14 4.52
N TYR A 37 15.91 -18.99 4.44
CA TYR A 37 16.43 -19.75 5.58
C TYR A 37 17.48 -18.96 6.38
N GLN A 38 17.97 -17.85 5.83
CA GLN A 38 18.95 -16.96 6.46
C GLN A 38 18.25 -15.92 7.32
N ASP A 39 17.17 -15.31 6.82
CA ASP A 39 16.37 -14.34 7.57
C ASP A 39 15.83 -14.93 8.88
N GLU A 40 15.36 -16.19 8.86
CA GLU A 40 14.86 -16.88 10.06
C GLU A 40 15.97 -17.08 11.11
N ARG A 41 17.16 -17.56 10.69
CA ARG A 41 18.28 -17.82 11.60
C ARG A 41 18.95 -16.55 12.10
N GLU A 42 19.00 -15.48 11.31
CA GLU A 42 19.53 -14.19 11.75
C GLU A 42 18.56 -13.50 12.72
N THR A 43 17.25 -13.63 12.50
CA THR A 43 16.22 -13.16 13.44
C THR A 43 16.32 -13.89 14.79
N GLU A 44 16.50 -15.22 14.79
CA GLU A 44 16.69 -16.00 16.02
C GLU A 44 17.94 -15.56 16.80
N ASN A 45 19.05 -15.28 16.10
CA ASN A 45 20.29 -14.80 16.74
C ASN A 45 20.16 -13.37 17.27
N ALA A 46 19.49 -12.48 16.53
CA ALA A 46 19.25 -11.10 16.96
C ALA A 46 18.32 -11.04 18.18
N ILE A 47 17.31 -11.92 18.25
CA ILE A 47 16.45 -12.08 19.43
C ILE A 47 17.27 -12.60 20.62
N ALA A 48 18.18 -13.56 20.40
CA ALA A 48 19.06 -14.06 21.46
C ALA A 48 20.06 -13.00 21.96
N GLU A 49 20.56 -12.14 21.08
CA GLU A 49 21.45 -11.02 21.45
C GLU A 49 20.70 -9.89 22.17
N ALA A 50 19.51 -9.49 21.68
CA ALA A 50 18.68 -8.47 22.31
C ALA A 50 18.19 -8.87 23.71
N ASN A 51 17.91 -10.15 23.92
CA ASN A 51 17.56 -10.68 25.25
C ASN A 51 18.75 -10.66 26.24
N ASN A 52 19.99 -10.53 25.76
CA ASN A 52 21.20 -10.46 26.58
C ASN A 52 21.67 -9.02 26.87
N THR A 53 21.27 -8.04 26.05
CA THR A 53 21.65 -6.64 26.22
C THR A 53 20.40 -5.78 26.36
N GLY A 54 19.81 -5.77 27.55
CA GLY A 54 18.67 -4.92 27.85
C GLY A 54 19.07 -3.45 27.82
N GLU A 55 18.82 -2.75 26.71
CA GLU A 55 18.80 -1.28 26.69
C GLU A 55 18.05 -0.74 25.46
N ALA A 56 16.95 -0.03 25.75
CA ALA A 56 16.20 0.79 24.81
C ALA A 56 16.73 2.24 24.89
N ASN A 57 16.83 2.96 23.76
CA ASN A 57 16.12 4.22 23.51
C ASN A 57 16.70 5.16 22.42
N THR A 58 15.74 5.79 21.73
CA THR A 58 15.65 7.20 21.24
C THR A 58 16.59 7.77 20.16
N ALA A 59 15.95 8.27 19.09
CA ALA A 59 16.52 9.13 18.05
C ALA A 59 15.99 10.57 18.17
N VAL A 60 16.82 11.56 17.81
CA VAL A 60 16.50 13.00 17.77
C VAL A 60 16.66 13.54 16.34
N LEU A 61 15.68 14.35 15.92
CA LEU A 61 15.50 15.05 14.64
C LEU A 61 16.39 16.31 14.50
N VAL A 62 16.77 16.69 13.27
CA VAL A 62 16.95 18.11 12.86
C VAL A 62 16.64 18.30 11.36
N ASP A 63 16.05 19.46 11.08
CA ASP A 63 15.35 19.99 9.90
C ASP A 63 16.22 20.78 8.88
N SER A 64 15.61 21.10 7.72
CA SER A 64 15.64 22.40 6.98
C SER A 64 16.10 22.40 5.51
N GLY A 65 15.12 22.44 4.58
CA GLY A 65 14.84 23.60 3.69
C GLY A 65 15.57 23.83 2.33
N SER A 66 14.74 24.04 1.28
CA SER A 66 14.89 24.99 0.12
C SER A 66 15.05 24.41 -1.31
N TYR A 67 14.54 25.18 -2.29
CA TYR A 67 13.86 24.74 -3.54
C TYR A 67 14.63 25.01 -4.85
N ALA A 68 14.29 24.22 -5.87
CA ALA A 68 14.00 24.60 -7.28
C ALA A 68 14.93 24.14 -8.43
N LEU A 69 14.23 23.63 -9.47
CA LEU A 69 14.50 23.51 -10.91
C LEU A 69 15.18 22.23 -11.48
N ILE A 70 14.54 21.78 -12.55
CA ILE A 70 14.60 20.48 -13.23
C ILE A 70 15.91 20.32 -14.02
N THR A 71 16.61 19.20 -13.81
CA THR A 71 17.63 18.66 -14.75
C THR A 71 17.76 17.14 -14.57
N PRO A 72 18.28 16.41 -15.59
CA PRO A 72 17.96 15.01 -15.85
C PRO A 72 18.61 14.02 -14.87
N LEU A 73 18.01 12.82 -14.83
CA LEU A 73 18.32 11.64 -14.01
C LEU A 73 19.80 11.56 -13.60
N SER A 74 20.10 12.03 -12.39
CA SER A 74 21.45 11.92 -11.81
C SER A 74 21.57 10.59 -11.08
N SER A 75 22.59 9.81 -11.46
CA SER A 75 23.12 8.68 -10.70
C SER A 75 23.23 9.03 -9.21
N PRO A 76 23.06 8.06 -8.28
CA PRO A 76 22.94 8.32 -6.86
C PRO A 76 24.16 9.11 -6.36
N LYS A 77 23.97 10.40 -6.11
CA LYS A 77 24.98 11.28 -5.51
C LYS A 77 25.19 10.83 -4.07
N THR A 78 26.31 10.15 -3.85
CA THR A 78 27.15 10.16 -2.64
C THR A 78 26.39 10.36 -1.32
N LEU A 79 25.50 9.42 -0.99
CA LEU A 79 25.28 9.08 0.41
C LEU A 79 26.63 8.59 0.95
N LYS A 80 27.18 9.27 1.98
CA LYS A 80 28.35 8.76 2.71
C LYS A 80 28.03 7.35 3.17
N VAL A 81 28.60 6.37 2.46
CA VAL A 81 28.40 4.96 2.74
C VAL A 81 28.91 4.69 4.15
N SER A 82 28.10 4.02 4.95
CA SER A 82 28.52 3.59 6.29
C SER A 82 29.74 2.68 6.13
N ARG A 83 30.89 3.09 6.68
CA ARG A 83 32.16 2.33 6.69
C ARG A 83 32.07 0.93 7.31
N ASN A 84 30.98 0.63 8.01
CA ASN A 84 30.72 -0.72 8.50
C ASN A 84 29.80 -1.47 7.53
N PRO A 85 30.28 -2.49 6.79
CA PRO A 85 29.48 -3.26 5.85
C PRO A 85 28.31 -4.04 6.51
N ARG A 86 28.33 -4.26 7.84
CA ARG A 86 27.17 -4.77 8.60
C ARG A 86 26.01 -3.78 8.66
N ASN A 87 26.31 -2.48 8.61
CA ASN A 87 25.33 -1.42 8.67
C ASN A 87 24.91 -0.92 7.29
N TYR A 88 25.50 -1.44 6.21
CA TYR A 88 25.20 -1.02 4.84
C TYR A 88 23.73 -1.25 4.50
N TRP A 89 23.19 -2.39 4.94
CA TRP A 89 21.78 -2.76 4.79
C TRP A 89 20.95 -2.51 6.04
N LYS A 90 21.42 -1.72 7.03
CA LYS A 90 20.57 -1.37 8.18
C LYS A 90 19.28 -0.76 7.62
N GLU A 91 18.19 -1.49 7.81
CA GLU A 91 16.94 -1.40 7.08
C GLU A 91 16.42 0.03 7.02
N ARG A 92 16.80 0.74 5.95
CA ARG A 92 16.10 1.95 5.60
C ARG A 92 15.03 1.53 4.62
N PHE A 93 13.79 1.65 5.06
CA PHE A 93 12.66 1.57 4.17
C PHE A 93 12.86 2.55 3.01
N ASP A 94 12.49 2.11 1.82
CA ASP A 94 12.55 2.88 0.60
C ASP A 94 11.53 4.03 0.67
N THR A 95 12.03 5.26 0.70
CA THR A 95 11.23 6.49 0.65
C THR A 95 11.35 7.18 -0.71
N SER A 96 11.94 6.52 -1.71
CA SER A 96 12.04 7.10 -3.05
C SER A 96 10.64 7.33 -3.65
N PRO A 97 10.47 8.34 -4.51
CA PRO A 97 9.22 8.53 -5.23
C PRO A 97 8.82 7.29 -6.02
N PHE A 98 7.53 7.00 -6.10
CA PHE A 98 7.01 5.91 -6.91
C PHE A 98 7.30 6.10 -8.40
N ASP A 99 7.60 4.99 -9.06
CA ASP A 99 7.60 4.88 -10.51
C ASP A 99 6.16 4.71 -11.00
N VAL A 100 5.52 5.82 -11.36
CA VAL A 100 4.13 5.87 -11.82
C VAL A 100 4.09 5.54 -13.31
N LEU A 101 3.52 4.38 -13.62
CA LEU A 101 3.41 3.88 -14.99
C LEU A 101 2.27 4.53 -15.78
N GLY A 102 1.27 5.05 -15.08
CA GLY A 102 0.13 5.71 -15.71
C GLY A 102 -0.98 6.05 -14.71
N LYS A 103 -1.85 6.97 -15.12
CA LYS A 103 -3.00 7.48 -14.35
C LYS A 103 -4.26 7.18 -15.13
N ASN A 104 -5.30 6.71 -14.46
CA ASN A 104 -6.62 6.45 -15.05
C ASN A 104 -6.62 5.41 -16.19
N ASP A 105 -5.52 4.69 -16.37
CA ASP A 105 -5.37 3.58 -17.31
C ASP A 105 -6.09 2.33 -16.78
N THR A 106 -7.41 2.42 -16.71
CA THR A 106 -8.25 1.23 -16.50
C THR A 106 -8.58 0.63 -17.86
N ALA A 107 -8.75 -0.69 -17.94
CA ALA A 107 -9.28 -1.37 -19.14
C ALA A 107 -10.74 -0.96 -19.46
N GLU A 108 -11.28 -0.01 -18.69
CA GLU A 108 -12.65 0.46 -18.66
C GLU A 108 -12.72 1.92 -19.18
N GLU A 109 -11.79 2.34 -20.06
CA GLU A 109 -11.64 3.71 -20.59
C GLU A 109 -12.95 4.34 -21.13
N TYR A 110 -13.97 3.51 -21.43
CA TYR A 110 -15.28 3.93 -21.93
C TYR A 110 -16.40 3.92 -20.88
N LYS A 111 -16.12 3.50 -19.65
CA LYS A 111 -17.12 3.41 -18.58
C LYS A 111 -16.90 4.52 -17.56
N THR A 112 -18.00 5.16 -17.18
CA THR A 112 -18.06 6.11 -16.07
C THR A 112 -17.99 5.37 -14.73
N PRO A 113 -17.54 6.04 -13.65
CA PRO A 113 -17.59 5.49 -12.28
C PRO A 113 -18.96 4.92 -11.92
N ASN A 114 -20.03 5.61 -12.31
CA ASN A 114 -21.40 5.20 -12.03
C ASN A 114 -21.79 3.88 -12.74
N GLU A 115 -21.35 3.67 -13.99
CA GLU A 115 -21.60 2.42 -14.71
C GLU A 115 -20.84 1.26 -14.09
N VAL A 116 -19.59 1.48 -13.67
CA VAL A 116 -18.78 0.45 -12.98
C VAL A 116 -19.39 0.12 -11.62
N ILE A 117 -19.77 1.13 -10.83
CA ILE A 117 -20.45 0.95 -9.53
C ILE A 117 -21.73 0.13 -9.71
N ARG A 118 -22.60 0.48 -10.68
CA ARG A 118 -23.83 -0.28 -10.93
C ARG A 118 -23.52 -1.72 -11.32
N SER A 119 -22.60 -1.92 -12.25
CA SER A 119 -22.20 -3.25 -12.73
C SER A 119 -21.67 -4.11 -11.58
N ILE A 120 -20.84 -3.55 -10.71
CA ILE A 120 -20.36 -4.23 -9.52
C ILE A 120 -21.54 -4.48 -8.59
N ALA A 121 -22.30 -3.48 -8.18
CA ALA A 121 -23.35 -3.65 -7.17
C ALA A 121 -24.42 -4.68 -7.57
N GLU A 122 -24.84 -4.71 -8.84
CA GLU A 122 -25.88 -5.59 -9.35
C GLU A 122 -25.39 -6.98 -9.76
N GLY A 123 -24.11 -7.12 -10.13
CA GLY A 123 -23.51 -8.40 -10.51
C GLY A 123 -23.57 -9.42 -9.37
N LEU A 124 -23.46 -10.70 -9.68
CA LEU A 124 -23.36 -11.72 -8.63
C LEU A 124 -22.01 -11.56 -7.89
N PRO A 125 -21.99 -11.55 -6.54
CA PRO A 125 -20.75 -11.63 -5.78
C PRO A 125 -20.01 -12.94 -6.09
N ASP A 126 -18.70 -12.86 -6.27
CA ASP A 126 -17.85 -14.05 -6.41
C ASP A 126 -17.80 -14.82 -5.08
N THR A 127 -18.30 -16.05 -5.10
CA THR A 127 -18.38 -16.94 -3.93
C THR A 127 -17.28 -18.01 -3.93
N ASN A 128 -16.33 -17.96 -4.86
CA ASN A 128 -15.32 -19.00 -5.02
C ASN A 128 -14.42 -19.09 -3.76
N PRO A 129 -14.49 -20.20 -2.99
CA PRO A 129 -13.76 -20.33 -1.73
C PRO A 129 -12.25 -20.55 -1.91
N LYS A 130 -11.79 -20.83 -3.15
CA LYS A 130 -10.37 -21.07 -3.46
C LYS A 130 -9.60 -19.79 -3.78
N LEU A 131 -10.31 -18.68 -3.98
CA LEU A 131 -9.69 -17.39 -4.22
C LEU A 131 -9.66 -16.62 -2.89
N SER A 132 -8.55 -15.93 -2.62
CA SER A 132 -8.45 -14.94 -1.53
C SER A 132 -9.41 -13.75 -1.70
N GLU A 133 -10.21 -13.77 -2.77
CA GLU A 133 -11.07 -12.73 -3.32
C GLU A 133 -12.58 -13.07 -3.19
N ASN A 134 -12.96 -13.98 -2.30
CA ASN A 134 -14.36 -14.28 -2.03
C ASN A 134 -15.11 -13.03 -1.52
N GLU A 135 -16.09 -12.56 -2.29
CA GLU A 135 -16.84 -11.32 -2.05
C GLU A 135 -17.97 -11.46 -1.02
N VAL A 136 -18.21 -12.66 -0.49
CA VAL A 136 -19.18 -12.90 0.59
C VAL A 136 -18.56 -13.05 1.96
N THR A 137 -17.22 -13.01 2.04
CA THR A 137 -16.51 -13.04 3.31
C THR A 137 -16.52 -11.69 4.02
N ASN A 138 -16.64 -11.76 5.35
CA ASN A 138 -16.46 -10.61 6.22
C ASN A 138 -14.96 -10.34 6.37
N GLY A 139 -14.58 -9.06 6.52
CA GLY A 139 -13.19 -8.69 6.69
C GLY A 139 -13.01 -7.25 7.12
N TYR A 140 -11.77 -6.79 7.11
CA TYR A 140 -11.37 -5.43 7.39
C TYR A 140 -11.00 -4.73 6.08
N LEU A 141 -11.39 -3.47 5.94
CA LEU A 141 -10.82 -2.58 4.95
C LEU A 141 -9.90 -1.60 5.67
N TYR A 142 -8.80 -1.26 5.02
CA TYR A 142 -7.85 -0.30 5.55
C TYR A 142 -7.20 0.49 4.42
N SER A 143 -6.71 1.67 4.78
CA SER A 143 -5.90 2.48 3.88
C SER A 143 -4.63 2.93 4.57
N PHE A 144 -3.59 3.13 3.76
CA PHE A 144 -2.30 3.60 4.25
C PHE A 144 -1.59 4.42 3.18
N ARG A 145 -0.62 5.22 3.62
CA ARG A 145 0.36 5.87 2.75
C ARG A 145 1.76 5.41 3.12
N VAL A 146 2.77 5.84 2.37
CA VAL A 146 4.17 5.58 2.71
C VAL A 146 5.00 6.87 2.62
N PRO A 147 6.03 7.04 3.48
CA PRO A 147 6.92 8.19 3.43
C PRO A 147 7.55 8.42 2.05
N GLY A 148 7.68 9.69 1.67
CA GLY A 148 8.15 10.15 0.37
C GLY A 148 7.11 10.08 -0.76
N ASN A 149 5.90 9.60 -0.45
CA ASN A 149 4.81 9.37 -1.41
C ASN A 149 3.44 9.75 -0.83
N GLU A 150 3.40 10.81 -0.01
CA GLU A 150 2.25 11.22 0.80
C GLU A 150 1.00 11.58 -0.01
N ARG A 151 1.17 11.91 -1.29
CA ARG A 151 0.06 12.18 -2.21
C ARG A 151 -0.70 10.93 -2.67
N PHE A 152 -0.19 9.74 -2.35
CA PHE A 152 -0.76 8.47 -2.74
C PHE A 152 -1.28 7.70 -1.54
N VAL A 153 -2.48 7.15 -1.68
CA VAL A 153 -3.11 6.30 -0.69
C VAL A 153 -3.37 4.94 -1.31
N LYS A 154 -2.96 3.88 -0.61
CA LYS A 154 -3.31 2.50 -0.94
C LYS A 154 -4.54 2.10 -0.15
N ILE A 155 -5.42 1.36 -0.80
CA ILE A 155 -6.60 0.75 -0.18
C ILE A 155 -6.42 -0.76 -0.30
N GLU A 156 -6.74 -1.49 0.75
CA GLU A 156 -6.75 -2.95 0.73
C GLU A 156 -7.85 -3.51 1.64
N PHE A 157 -8.28 -4.73 1.37
CA PHE A 157 -9.04 -5.54 2.31
C PHE A 157 -8.25 -6.76 2.80
N THR A 158 -8.68 -7.33 3.94
CA THR A 158 -8.15 -8.59 4.45
C THR A 158 -9.18 -9.31 5.32
N THR A 159 -9.16 -10.64 5.32
CA THR A 159 -9.90 -11.48 6.28
C THR A 159 -9.05 -11.89 7.49
N ARG A 160 -7.74 -11.60 7.43
CA ARG A 160 -6.75 -11.77 8.52
C ARG A 160 -6.63 -10.49 9.35
N GLU A 161 -5.87 -10.54 10.44
CA GLU A 161 -5.44 -9.35 11.17
C GLU A 161 -4.68 -8.38 10.26
N VAL A 162 -4.98 -7.08 10.37
CA VAL A 162 -4.45 -6.04 9.48
C VAL A 162 -2.96 -5.85 9.70
N GLU A 163 -2.50 -5.95 10.95
CA GLU A 163 -1.11 -5.83 11.35
C GLU A 163 -0.23 -6.84 10.60
N ILE A 164 -0.71 -8.09 10.49
CA ILE A 164 0.02 -9.14 9.76
C ILE A 164 0.08 -8.82 8.27
N ARG A 165 -1.01 -8.29 7.68
CA ARG A 165 -1.03 -7.95 6.25
C ARG A 165 -0.18 -6.73 5.92
N ILE A 166 -0.09 -5.76 6.84
CA ILE A 166 0.83 -4.63 6.77
C ILE A 166 2.28 -5.11 6.84
N GLU A 167 2.60 -6.04 7.74
CA GLU A 167 3.96 -6.61 7.85
C GLU A 167 4.34 -7.40 6.59
N ASP A 168 3.42 -8.21 6.06
CA ASP A 168 3.61 -8.89 4.77
C ASP A 168 3.91 -7.86 3.66
N TRP A 169 3.20 -6.73 3.64
CA TRP A 169 3.43 -5.67 2.66
C TRP A 169 4.77 -4.95 2.86
N LYS A 170 5.15 -4.63 4.11
CA LYS A 170 6.45 -4.03 4.48
C LYS A 170 7.60 -4.85 3.94
N LYS A 171 7.57 -6.17 4.19
CA LYS A 171 8.58 -7.13 3.72
C LYS A 171 8.63 -7.20 2.19
N ASN A 172 7.48 -7.30 1.54
CA ASN A 172 7.42 -7.44 0.08
C ASN A 172 7.85 -6.18 -0.67
N CYS A 173 7.53 -4.99 -0.15
CA CYS A 173 7.73 -3.73 -0.89
C CYS A 173 8.91 -2.89 -0.38
N ASN A 174 9.52 -3.22 0.77
CA ASN A 174 10.53 -2.39 1.47
C ASN A 174 10.07 -0.98 1.78
N ARG A 175 8.81 -0.79 2.14
CA ARG A 175 8.33 0.54 2.53
C ARG A 175 7.62 0.42 3.85
N ASP A 176 7.57 1.50 4.61
CA ASP A 176 6.94 1.53 5.93
C ASP A 176 5.55 2.20 5.82
N PRO A 177 4.45 1.43 5.80
CA PRO A 177 3.11 1.99 5.83
C PRO A 177 2.82 2.79 7.08
N GLU A 178 2.25 3.97 6.86
CA GLU A 178 1.48 4.70 7.85
C GLU A 178 0.00 4.41 7.61
N VAL A 179 -0.61 3.61 8.49
CA VAL A 179 -2.04 3.30 8.43
C VAL A 179 -2.85 4.56 8.70
N LEU A 180 -3.69 4.94 7.75
CA LEU A 180 -4.52 6.15 7.81
C LEU A 180 -5.91 5.85 8.39
N TYR A 181 -6.48 4.71 8.02
CA TYR A 181 -7.80 4.30 8.45
C TYR A 181 -7.96 2.78 8.45
N LEU A 182 -8.72 2.29 9.41
CA LEU A 182 -9.07 0.88 9.58
C LEU A 182 -10.55 0.79 9.96
N THR A 183 -11.31 -0.03 9.23
CA THR A 183 -12.70 -0.31 9.57
C THR A 183 -12.81 -1.32 10.72
N LYS A 184 -14.00 -1.39 11.34
CA LYS A 184 -14.43 -2.62 12.01
C LYS A 184 -14.63 -3.74 10.97
N VAL A 185 -14.99 -4.94 11.42
CA VAL A 185 -15.39 -6.02 10.51
C VAL A 185 -16.59 -5.57 9.66
N VAL A 186 -16.41 -5.60 8.34
CA VAL A 186 -17.41 -5.25 7.33
C VAL A 186 -17.88 -6.53 6.62
N PRO A 187 -19.19 -6.74 6.46
CA PRO A 187 -19.70 -7.81 5.62
C PRO A 187 -19.26 -7.63 4.17
N HIS A 188 -19.05 -8.72 3.42
CA HIS A 188 -18.70 -8.63 1.99
C HIS A 188 -17.50 -7.68 1.72
N ALA A 189 -16.45 -7.74 2.54
CA ALA A 189 -15.41 -6.70 2.58
C ALA A 189 -14.71 -6.49 1.22
N HIS A 190 -14.42 -7.56 0.49
CA HIS A 190 -13.85 -7.46 -0.86
C HIS A 190 -14.79 -6.75 -1.84
N ARG A 191 -16.10 -6.97 -1.73
CA ARG A 191 -17.09 -6.26 -2.55
C ARG A 191 -17.09 -4.76 -2.28
N VAL A 192 -16.94 -4.38 -1.01
CA VAL A 192 -16.80 -2.98 -0.61
C VAL A 192 -15.53 -2.38 -1.21
N GLU A 193 -14.41 -3.09 -1.19
CA GLU A 193 -13.17 -2.62 -1.82
C GLU A 193 -13.37 -2.33 -3.32
N LYS A 194 -14.01 -3.25 -4.06
CA LYS A 194 -14.29 -3.02 -5.49
C LYS A 194 -15.19 -1.81 -5.74
N LEU A 195 -16.19 -1.57 -4.90
CA LEU A 195 -17.06 -0.41 -5.01
C LEU A 195 -16.31 0.90 -4.73
N VAL A 196 -15.41 0.90 -3.76
CA VAL A 196 -14.53 2.04 -3.47
C VAL A 196 -13.58 2.29 -4.63
N TYR A 197 -13.01 1.24 -5.24
CA TYR A 197 -12.15 1.38 -6.41
C TYR A 197 -12.90 1.97 -7.60
N ALA A 198 -14.15 1.56 -7.81
CA ALA A 198 -14.99 2.09 -8.87
C ALA A 198 -15.35 3.56 -8.65
N GLU A 199 -15.68 3.96 -7.42
CA GLU A 199 -15.91 5.37 -7.09
C GLU A 199 -14.66 6.22 -7.31
N LEU A 200 -13.49 5.70 -6.95
CA LEU A 200 -12.23 6.43 -7.01
C LEU A 200 -11.44 6.17 -8.30
N MET A 201 -12.06 5.58 -9.33
CA MET A 201 -11.34 5.10 -10.51
C MET A 201 -10.57 6.20 -11.25
N GLU A 202 -11.07 7.44 -11.21
CA GLU A 202 -10.44 8.64 -11.81
C GLU A 202 -9.21 9.16 -11.04
N TYR A 203 -8.93 8.59 -9.87
CA TYR A 203 -7.74 8.87 -9.08
C TYR A 203 -6.74 7.71 -9.10
N ARG A 204 -7.07 6.61 -9.78
CA ARG A 204 -6.30 5.38 -9.73
C ARG A 204 -4.98 5.53 -10.46
N VAL A 205 -3.90 5.06 -9.83
CA VAL A 205 -2.55 5.09 -10.40
C VAL A 205 -1.93 3.70 -10.40
N ARG A 206 -1.17 3.40 -11.46
CA ARG A 206 -0.37 2.18 -11.57
C ARG A 206 1.06 2.47 -11.14
N ILE A 207 1.55 1.71 -10.17
CA ILE A 207 2.90 1.90 -9.62
C ILE A 207 3.72 0.65 -9.86
N TYR A 208 4.93 0.81 -10.39
CA TYR A 208 5.90 -0.27 -10.45
C TYR A 208 6.63 -0.42 -9.12
N CYS A 209 6.68 -1.65 -8.59
CA CYS A 209 7.47 -1.97 -7.41
C CYS A 209 8.75 -2.68 -7.82
N GLY A 210 9.88 -1.99 -7.71
CA GLY A 210 11.19 -2.55 -8.05
C GLY A 210 11.60 -3.73 -7.17
N ARG A 211 11.19 -3.76 -5.89
CA ARG A 211 11.51 -4.90 -4.98
C ARG A 211 10.69 -6.14 -5.30
N TYR A 212 9.37 -5.96 -5.47
CA TYR A 212 8.48 -7.08 -5.71
C TYR A 212 8.45 -7.52 -7.18
N GLY A 213 8.92 -6.66 -8.09
CA GLY A 213 8.95 -6.90 -9.54
C GLY A 213 7.56 -6.93 -10.19
N LYS A 214 6.53 -6.38 -9.53
CA LYS A 214 5.15 -6.35 -10.02
C LYS A 214 4.57 -4.94 -10.01
N GLN A 215 3.44 -4.78 -10.71
CA GLN A 215 2.64 -3.57 -10.70
C GLN A 215 1.64 -3.61 -9.56
N HIS A 216 1.55 -2.52 -8.80
CA HIS A 216 0.46 -2.27 -7.87
C HIS A 216 -0.63 -1.45 -8.56
N ILE A 217 -1.86 -1.91 -8.45
CA ILE A 217 -3.03 -1.25 -9.05
C ILE A 217 -4.01 -0.75 -7.98
N GLU A 218 -3.63 -0.81 -6.71
CA GLU A 218 -4.47 -0.46 -5.56
C GLU A 218 -4.17 0.93 -4.99
N TRP A 219 -3.42 1.75 -5.73
CA TRP A 219 -3.01 3.09 -5.30
C TRP A 219 -3.86 4.18 -5.97
N PHE A 220 -4.09 5.25 -5.21
CA PHE A 220 -4.91 6.38 -5.62
C PHE A 220 -4.17 7.69 -5.32
N GLU A 221 -4.09 8.59 -6.30
CA GLU A 221 -3.61 9.96 -6.12
C GLU A 221 -4.78 10.85 -5.69
N ALA A 222 -5.15 10.73 -4.42
CA ALA A 222 -6.30 11.42 -3.84
C ALA A 222 -5.99 11.88 -2.42
N LEU A 223 -6.76 12.87 -1.93
CA LEU A 223 -6.70 13.27 -0.53
C LEU A 223 -7.18 12.13 0.38
N GLU A 224 -6.52 11.95 1.51
CA GLU A 224 -6.86 10.93 2.52
C GLU A 224 -8.32 11.02 2.95
N ALA A 225 -8.83 12.25 3.14
CA ALA A 225 -10.22 12.50 3.51
C ALA A 225 -11.22 11.94 2.48
N ILE A 226 -10.90 12.02 1.18
CA ILE A 226 -11.75 11.48 0.10
C ILE A 226 -11.79 9.95 0.20
N VAL A 227 -10.61 9.32 0.31
CA VAL A 227 -10.50 7.85 0.43
C VAL A 227 -11.22 7.32 1.67
N ILE A 228 -11.03 7.97 2.82
CA ILE A 228 -11.66 7.58 4.08
C ILE A 228 -13.19 7.74 4.00
N ALA A 229 -13.68 8.83 3.39
CA ALA A 229 -15.11 9.02 3.19
C ALA A 229 -15.71 7.92 2.31
N SER A 230 -15.07 7.56 1.19
CA SER A 230 -15.54 6.46 0.35
C SER A 230 -15.55 5.12 1.11
N LEU A 231 -14.49 4.80 1.88
CA LEU A 231 -14.43 3.59 2.70
C LEU A 231 -15.57 3.54 3.74
N LYS A 232 -15.80 4.63 4.47
CA LYS A 232 -16.89 4.73 5.45
C LYS A 232 -18.26 4.57 4.81
N LYS A 233 -18.52 5.32 3.74
CA LYS A 233 -19.77 5.33 3.00
C LYS A 233 -20.17 3.93 2.51
N TRP A 234 -19.26 3.23 1.84
CA TRP A 234 -19.53 1.88 1.33
C TRP A 234 -19.61 0.83 2.43
N SER A 235 -18.79 0.95 3.48
CA SER A 235 -18.88 0.07 4.65
C SER A 235 -20.23 0.19 5.36
N LEU A 236 -20.73 1.42 5.51
CA LEU A 236 -22.03 1.70 6.13
C LEU A 236 -23.18 1.13 5.29
N TRP A 237 -23.15 1.33 3.98
CA TRP A 237 -24.14 0.74 3.09
C TRP A 237 -24.15 -0.80 3.19
N MET A 238 -22.96 -1.41 3.21
CA MET A 238 -22.83 -2.86 3.31
C MET A 238 -23.27 -3.42 4.67
N ALA A 239 -23.08 -2.67 5.76
CA ALA A 239 -23.63 -2.99 7.08
C ALA A 239 -25.17 -3.04 7.07
N GLY A 240 -25.82 -2.29 6.18
CA GLY A 240 -27.26 -2.35 5.89
C GLY A 240 -27.73 -3.64 5.18
N LYS A 241 -26.83 -4.62 5.00
CA LYS A 241 -27.05 -5.94 4.37
C LYS A 241 -27.78 -5.82 3.04
N PRO A 242 -27.15 -5.23 2.01
CA PRO A 242 -27.82 -4.96 0.74
C PRO A 242 -28.11 -6.20 -0.09
N TYR A 243 -27.39 -7.29 0.17
CA TYR A 243 -27.54 -8.57 -0.50
C TYR A 243 -28.40 -9.55 0.31
N GLU A 244 -28.99 -10.50 -0.39
CA GLU A 244 -29.70 -11.66 0.15
C GLU A 244 -29.33 -12.91 -0.64
N GLU A 245 -29.22 -14.05 0.06
CA GLU A 245 -28.94 -15.33 -0.56
C GLU A 245 -30.25 -15.95 -1.08
N LYS A 246 -30.28 -16.33 -2.36
CA LYS A 246 -31.37 -17.07 -3.01
C LYS A 246 -30.76 -18.22 -3.80
N HIS A 247 -31.22 -19.44 -3.56
CA HIS A 247 -30.73 -20.64 -4.27
C HIS A 247 -29.20 -20.76 -4.29
N SER A 248 -28.54 -20.44 -3.17
CA SER A 248 -27.08 -20.44 -3.00
C SER A 248 -26.32 -19.36 -3.80
N GLU A 249 -27.02 -18.35 -4.33
CA GLU A 249 -26.45 -17.18 -4.99
C GLU A 249 -26.80 -15.91 -4.22
N TRP A 250 -25.87 -14.97 -4.13
CA TRP A 250 -26.11 -13.68 -3.47
C TRP A 250 -26.63 -12.66 -4.49
N HIS A 251 -27.80 -12.09 -4.21
CA HIS A 251 -28.41 -11.09 -5.08
C HIS A 251 -28.61 -9.79 -4.33
N LEU A 252 -28.43 -8.67 -5.04
CA LEU A 252 -28.81 -7.37 -4.52
C LEU A 252 -30.33 -7.31 -4.30
N LYS A 253 -30.77 -6.88 -3.11
CA LYS A 253 -32.21 -6.73 -2.82
C LYS A 253 -32.85 -5.69 -3.73
N GLU A 254 -34.10 -5.95 -4.11
CA GLU A 254 -34.84 -5.12 -5.06
C GLU A 254 -34.92 -3.64 -4.66
N LYS A 255 -35.05 -3.35 -3.35
CA LYS A 255 -35.06 -1.97 -2.85
C LYS A 255 -33.77 -1.21 -3.15
N TYR A 256 -32.62 -1.89 -3.19
CA TYR A 256 -31.33 -1.26 -3.50
C TYR A 256 -31.09 -1.18 -5.01
N LYS A 257 -31.56 -2.16 -5.78
CA LYS A 257 -31.58 -2.07 -7.27
C LYS A 257 -32.30 -0.81 -7.74
N LYS A 258 -33.49 -0.54 -7.19
CA LYS A 258 -34.27 0.67 -7.51
C LYS A 258 -33.51 1.96 -7.20
N ARG A 259 -32.75 1.98 -6.09
CA ARG A 259 -31.95 3.15 -5.71
C ARG A 259 -30.74 3.37 -6.63
N LEU A 260 -30.14 2.31 -7.17
CA LEU A 260 -29.00 2.39 -8.11
C LEU A 260 -29.38 2.81 -9.55
N HIS A 261 -30.67 3.02 -9.83
CA HIS A 261 -31.11 3.59 -11.10
C HIS A 261 -30.49 4.97 -11.35
N ASP A 262 -30.29 5.76 -10.30
CA ASP A 262 -29.44 6.95 -10.31
C ASP A 262 -28.32 6.77 -9.29
N VAL A 263 -27.14 6.40 -9.76
CA VAL A 263 -25.98 6.17 -8.87
C VAL A 263 -25.51 7.49 -8.26
N GLY A 264 -25.62 8.61 -8.97
CA GLY A 264 -25.20 9.91 -8.45
C GLY A 264 -26.04 10.33 -7.25
N ASP A 265 -27.36 10.22 -7.36
CA ASP A 265 -28.27 10.52 -6.24
C ASP A 265 -28.14 9.49 -5.11
N PHE A 266 -27.95 8.21 -5.45
CA PHE A 266 -27.68 7.17 -4.46
C PHE A 266 -26.42 7.47 -3.62
N LEU A 267 -25.34 7.94 -4.24
CA LEU A 267 -24.11 8.30 -3.52
C LEU A 267 -24.29 9.52 -2.61
N LYS A 268 -25.08 10.50 -3.03
CA LYS A 268 -25.45 11.66 -2.19
C LYS A 268 -26.24 11.21 -0.96
N ASP A 269 -27.26 10.38 -1.15
CA ASP A 269 -28.05 9.83 -0.04
C ASP A 269 -27.15 9.12 0.99
N LEU A 270 -26.20 8.31 0.51
CA LEU A 270 -25.30 7.59 1.41
C LEU A 270 -24.39 8.54 2.19
N GLN A 271 -23.93 9.61 1.56
CA GLN A 271 -23.10 10.63 2.21
C GLN A 271 -23.88 11.40 3.30
N GLU A 272 -25.16 11.69 3.06
CA GLU A 272 -26.04 12.31 4.06
C GLU A 272 -26.29 11.39 5.27
N VAL A 273 -26.49 10.09 5.02
CA VAL A 273 -26.65 9.08 6.09
C VAL A 273 -25.36 8.96 6.92
N GLU A 274 -24.19 8.95 6.28
CA GLU A 274 -22.90 8.96 6.99
C GLU A 274 -22.76 10.19 7.88
N ALA A 275 -23.06 11.39 7.36
CA ALA A 275 -23.00 12.63 8.12
C ALA A 275 -23.94 12.62 9.33
N ALA A 276 -25.15 12.07 9.17
CA ALA A 276 -26.13 11.94 10.25
C ALA A 276 -25.68 10.96 11.35
N GLU A 277 -25.06 9.84 10.99
CA GLU A 277 -24.54 8.86 11.96
C GLU A 277 -23.31 9.38 12.72
N LEU A 278 -22.45 10.17 12.07
CA LEU A 278 -21.35 10.87 12.74
C LEU A 278 -21.86 11.92 13.74
N GLY A 279 -22.93 12.65 13.39
CA GLY A 279 -23.56 13.61 14.29
C GLY A 279 -24.10 12.99 15.58
N LYS A 280 -24.59 11.74 15.53
CA LYS A 280 -25.10 10.99 16.70
C LYS A 280 -24.00 10.44 17.62
N GLN A 281 -22.76 10.30 17.13
CA GLN A 281 -21.64 9.81 17.93
C GLN A 281 -20.94 10.92 18.74
N ILE A 282 -21.22 12.18 18.41
CA ILE A 282 -20.61 13.37 19.03
C ILE A 282 -21.59 14.06 20.03
N SER A 283 -22.87 13.69 20.00
CA SER A 283 -23.93 14.15 20.94
C SER A 283 -24.08 13.22 22.14
#